data_AF-A0A934YTY7-F1
#
_entry.id   AF-A0A934YTY7-F1
#
_cell.length_a   1.000
_cell.length_b   1.000
_cell.length_c   1.000
_cell.angle_alpha   90.00
_cell.angle_beta   90.00
_cell.angle_gamma   90.00
#
_symmetry.space_group_name_H-M   'P 1'
#
loop_
_entity.id
_entity.type
_entity.pdbx_description
1 polymer ?
#
loop_
_entity_poly.entity_id
_entity_poly.type
_entity_poly.pdbx_seq_one_letter_code
_entity_poly.pdbx_strand_id
1 'polypeptide(L)'
;MNDPRLARLARSSRSPSPGARAWAALLVALAACAPLAACGDSDPPIDEADAADAAPPTDDATPPRDTSPPTDASPPDGGRDGSTDATADGARDATADARDAAPGTCATDDDCEGRCVGGTCAAPTHTDGKVSPSLGETDIDCGGPTAPTKCGEAKSCALDRDCSTAVCSTGKKCVVGASCRGGPNGPSGVDTCGTGEPGTAGAVVESCCRSLPLPTRTTRRLDRYEITGGRVRAFLDGLAAANGGVANVRAYALAYAAANPTSQLAEVLNGYPGLLDVLPDRAGPSARFPMPVHLGAFPLDPINALDGCFVGDGGYGHATYWQPSTHIKPYGIGYVDGTGFADGVRKYSREELDKKPVNCMMPLLLASFCAWDGGELARTDDFREVWGRRPEVIGATTVYIPWATLLNVGQFNWRNGHGTTCNPAWPGCVNPQRYFYVFPTIRPDGQGHLPADDDTPAIAAPGRFPLDVTAIKSAGGDGWYDIGGNLMEAAWPTSQGAINPGASQVTDVCDVTAGPGFGEEACVRRGNNGVLRYAGPLPHVALVGSSFEGHSRRSERYLSAAAPNETLIVAGDLKPATFQYGKVGARCAR
;
A
#
# COMPACT_ATOMS: atom_id res chain seq x y z
N MET A 1 51.01 26.93 25.68
CA MET A 1 51.05 28.05 26.64
C MET A 1 49.93 27.81 27.66
N ASN A 2 50.17 28.19 28.93
CA ASN A 2 49.32 28.25 30.14
C ASN A 2 47.89 27.64 30.07
N ASP A 3 47.45 26.64 30.88
CA ASP A 3 47.48 26.44 32.36
C ASP A 3 46.40 27.28 33.10
N PRO A 4 45.64 26.80 34.13
CA PRO A 4 45.23 25.42 34.49
C PRO A 4 43.87 25.25 35.28
N ARG A 5 43.69 24.02 35.86
CA ARG A 5 42.88 23.64 37.07
C ARG A 5 41.36 23.51 36.83
N LEU A 6 40.64 22.60 37.50
CA LEU A 6 40.88 21.96 38.81
C LEU A 6 41.12 20.44 38.81
N ALA A 7 41.71 19.98 39.91
CA ALA A 7 41.83 18.58 40.35
C ALA A 7 41.05 18.45 41.69
N ARG A 8 40.92 17.33 42.41
CA ARG A 8 41.41 15.94 42.33
C ARG A 8 40.61 15.15 43.39
N LEU A 9 40.42 13.83 43.27
CA LEU A 9 40.49 12.94 44.43
C LEU A 9 40.64 11.47 43.98
N ALA A 10 41.75 10.87 44.41
CA ALA A 10 41.94 9.42 44.49
C ALA A 10 42.00 9.08 46.00
N ARG A 11 42.16 7.86 46.51
CA ARG A 11 42.66 6.59 45.96
C ARG A 11 42.38 5.53 47.06
N SER A 12 42.12 4.25 46.73
CA SER A 12 42.63 3.12 47.54
C SER A 12 42.37 1.78 46.87
N SER A 13 43.36 0.91 46.85
CA SER A 13 43.25 -0.51 46.51
C SER A 13 43.56 -1.36 47.75
N ARG A 14 42.92 -2.52 47.89
CA ARG A 14 43.38 -3.64 48.75
C ARG A 14 42.68 -4.95 48.41
N SER A 15 43.45 -5.98 48.11
CA SER A 15 43.02 -7.39 48.22
C SER A 15 42.94 -7.80 49.70
N PRO A 16 42.25 -8.90 50.03
CA PRO A 16 43.05 -10.09 50.41
C PRO A 16 42.41 -11.45 50.03
N SER A 17 43.16 -12.52 50.29
CA SER A 17 42.73 -13.93 50.42
C SER A 17 43.75 -14.64 51.35
N PRO A 18 43.62 -15.93 51.73
CA PRO A 18 42.51 -16.88 51.56
C PRO A 18 42.11 -17.65 52.85
N GLY A 19 41.09 -18.53 52.75
CA GLY A 19 40.87 -19.68 53.65
C GLY A 19 39.74 -19.57 54.70
N ALA A 20 39.22 -20.68 55.26
CA ALA A 20 39.39 -22.10 54.90
C ALA A 20 38.31 -23.00 55.57
N ARG A 21 37.96 -24.13 54.90
CA ARG A 21 37.21 -25.31 55.40
C ARG A 21 35.71 -25.10 55.77
N ALA A 22 34.86 -26.13 55.85
CA ALA A 22 34.66 -27.40 55.10
C ALA A 22 33.47 -28.16 55.73
N TRP A 23 32.59 -28.82 54.94
CA TRP A 23 31.84 -30.04 55.28
C TRP A 23 31.22 -30.66 54.01
N ALA A 24 30.80 -31.92 54.07
CA ALA A 24 30.35 -32.76 52.95
C ALA A 24 28.79 -32.72 52.77
N ALA A 25 28.13 -33.34 51.77
CA ALA A 25 28.59 -34.45 50.92
C ALA A 25 27.87 -34.59 49.55
N LEU A 26 28.64 -35.10 48.57
CA LEU A 26 28.34 -36.24 47.68
C LEU A 26 26.97 -36.37 46.97
N LEU A 27 26.99 -36.21 45.64
CA LEU A 27 26.49 -37.22 44.69
C LEU A 27 27.17 -37.06 43.31
N VAL A 28 27.08 -38.09 42.44
CA VAL A 28 28.01 -38.30 41.31
C VAL A 28 27.31 -38.29 39.95
N ALA A 29 27.87 -37.54 38.99
CA ALA A 29 27.84 -37.81 37.55
C ALA A 29 29.08 -37.18 36.90
N LEU A 30 29.59 -37.74 35.80
CA LEU A 30 30.83 -37.27 35.16
C LEU A 30 30.61 -36.05 34.25
N ALA A 31 31.58 -35.15 34.23
CA ALA A 31 31.80 -34.18 33.17
C ALA A 31 33.18 -34.41 32.54
N ALA A 32 33.28 -34.24 31.22
CA ALA A 32 34.53 -34.09 30.49
C ALA A 32 34.60 -32.66 29.94
N CYS A 33 35.78 -32.03 30.00
CA CYS A 33 35.90 -30.59 29.80
C CYS A 33 36.34 -30.17 28.39
N ALA A 34 35.59 -29.20 27.83
CA ALA A 34 36.10 -28.06 27.06
C ALA A 34 36.71 -28.32 25.66
N PRO A 35 36.90 -27.29 24.80
CA PRO A 35 36.63 -25.86 25.00
C PRO A 35 35.60 -25.24 24.02
N LEU A 36 35.40 -23.92 24.14
CA LEU A 36 34.58 -23.12 23.23
C LEU A 36 35.24 -22.96 21.85
N ALA A 37 34.43 -22.99 20.79
CA ALA A 37 34.72 -22.38 19.49
C ALA A 37 33.41 -21.95 18.82
N ALA A 38 33.47 -20.95 17.95
CA ALA A 38 32.32 -20.23 17.37
C ALA A 38 31.20 -21.12 16.79
N CYS A 39 29.95 -20.79 17.11
CA CYS A 39 28.83 -21.07 16.21
C CYS A 39 28.96 -20.14 15.00
N GLY A 40 28.99 -20.71 13.79
CA GLY A 40 28.89 -19.96 12.55
C GLY A 40 27.51 -20.18 11.95
N ASP A 41 26.71 -19.13 11.88
CA ASP A 41 25.40 -19.18 11.23
C ASP A 41 25.59 -19.19 9.70
N SER A 42 25.51 -20.37 9.11
CA SER A 42 25.53 -20.55 7.65
C SER A 42 24.10 -20.60 7.12
N ASP A 43 23.55 -19.43 6.75
CA ASP A 43 22.32 -19.37 5.97
C ASP A 43 22.48 -20.16 4.66
N PRO A 44 21.48 -20.97 4.24
CA PRO A 44 21.47 -21.53 2.90
C PRO A 44 21.23 -20.39 1.90
N PRO A 45 21.99 -20.34 0.78
CA PRO A 45 21.81 -19.28 -0.21
C PRO A 45 20.41 -19.35 -0.82
N ILE A 46 19.72 -18.20 -0.81
CA ILE A 46 18.70 -17.90 -1.81
C ILE A 46 19.43 -17.67 -3.15
N ASP A 47 18.94 -18.29 -4.22
CA ASP A 47 19.57 -18.22 -5.55
C ASP A 47 19.44 -16.81 -6.17
N GLU A 48 20.33 -15.89 -5.79
CA GLU A 48 20.67 -14.71 -6.60
C GLU A 48 21.54 -15.16 -7.79
N ALA A 49 20.89 -15.73 -8.80
CA ALA A 49 21.54 -16.07 -10.06
C ALA A 49 21.67 -14.83 -10.97
N ASP A 50 22.92 -14.45 -11.21
CA ASP A 50 23.43 -13.61 -12.31
C ASP A 50 22.96 -12.13 -12.39
N ALA A 51 23.73 -11.24 -11.75
CA ALA A 51 24.54 -10.23 -12.47
C ALA A 51 25.50 -9.47 -11.53
N ALA A 52 26.80 -9.44 -11.86
CA ALA A 52 27.81 -8.66 -11.14
C ALA A 52 28.61 -7.74 -12.09
N ASP A 53 29.11 -6.63 -11.53
CA ASP A 53 30.20 -5.75 -11.98
C ASP A 53 30.27 -5.26 -13.44
N ALA A 54 30.15 -3.94 -13.61
CA ALA A 54 30.95 -3.17 -14.58
C ALA A 54 31.12 -1.70 -14.14
N ALA A 55 32.36 -1.23 -14.06
CA ALA A 55 32.72 0.17 -13.83
C ALA A 55 32.81 0.96 -15.16
N PRO A 56 32.74 2.31 -15.16
CA PRO A 56 32.46 3.09 -16.37
C PRO A 56 33.72 3.51 -17.17
N PRO A 57 33.57 3.77 -18.49
CA PRO A 57 34.48 4.62 -19.26
C PRO A 57 34.12 6.12 -19.12
N THR A 58 35.05 6.99 -19.52
CA THR A 58 35.01 8.44 -19.31
C THR A 58 34.70 9.26 -20.58
N ASP A 59 34.67 10.58 -20.41
CA ASP A 59 34.98 11.64 -21.39
C ASP A 59 33.87 12.19 -22.32
N ASP A 60 33.37 13.35 -21.87
CA ASP A 60 33.50 14.65 -22.54
C ASP A 60 32.91 14.88 -23.96
N ALA A 61 31.83 15.67 -24.00
CA ALA A 61 31.50 16.53 -25.14
C ALA A 61 30.57 17.69 -24.70
N THR A 62 31.04 18.94 -24.79
CA THR A 62 30.20 20.14 -24.71
C THR A 62 29.97 20.77 -26.09
N PRO A 63 28.73 21.14 -26.41
CA PRO A 63 28.41 22.21 -27.36
C PRO A 63 27.71 23.42 -26.65
N PRO A 64 27.53 24.57 -27.32
CA PRO A 64 27.48 25.86 -26.62
C PRO A 64 26.10 26.29 -26.10
N ARG A 65 26.12 27.29 -25.22
CA ARG A 65 24.97 28.16 -24.94
C ARG A 65 24.66 29.04 -26.16
N ASP A 66 23.38 29.27 -26.41
CA ASP A 66 22.92 30.51 -27.06
C ASP A 66 21.89 31.22 -26.15
N THR A 67 21.50 32.46 -26.46
CA THR A 67 21.11 33.44 -25.45
C THR A 67 19.95 34.36 -25.84
N SER A 68 19.35 35.00 -24.82
CA SER A 68 18.40 36.14 -24.91
C SER A 68 16.91 35.71 -25.02
N PRO A 69 15.92 36.63 -24.86
CA PRO A 69 15.12 36.63 -23.61
C PRO A 69 13.59 36.62 -23.84
N PRO A 70 12.77 36.49 -22.76
CA PRO A 70 11.33 36.67 -22.85
C PRO A 70 10.92 38.15 -23.00
N THR A 71 9.77 38.38 -23.63
CA THR A 71 9.09 39.70 -23.68
C THR A 71 7.59 39.54 -23.48
N ASP A 72 7.06 40.12 -22.40
CA ASP A 72 5.61 40.24 -22.17
C ASP A 72 4.96 41.20 -23.19
N ALA A 73 3.76 40.85 -23.68
CA ALA A 73 2.84 41.79 -24.30
C ALA A 73 1.38 41.29 -24.29
N SER A 74 0.47 42.13 -23.79
CA SER A 74 -0.99 42.08 -23.96
C SER A 74 -1.49 43.52 -24.24
N PRO A 75 -2.75 43.80 -24.63
CA PRO A 75 -3.83 42.90 -25.09
C PRO A 75 -3.91 42.99 -26.65
N PRO A 76 -4.92 43.51 -27.41
CA PRO A 76 -6.26 44.09 -27.11
C PRO A 76 -7.45 43.22 -27.58
N ASP A 77 -8.68 43.66 -27.28
CA ASP A 77 -9.94 43.01 -27.68
C ASP A 77 -10.37 43.26 -29.14
N GLY A 78 -11.10 42.29 -29.72
CA GLY A 78 -11.92 42.45 -30.92
C GLY A 78 -12.05 41.15 -31.74
N GLY A 79 -13.22 40.73 -32.23
CA GLY A 79 -14.56 41.27 -31.97
C GLY A 79 -15.61 40.83 -33.00
N ARG A 80 -16.38 39.76 -32.69
CA ARG A 80 -17.53 39.23 -33.47
C ARG A 80 -17.16 38.56 -34.81
N ASP A 81 -18.05 37.88 -35.54
CA ASP A 81 -19.49 37.59 -35.38
C ASP A 81 -19.81 36.08 -35.48
N GLY A 82 -20.97 35.63 -34.98
CA GLY A 82 -21.45 34.27 -35.26
C GLY A 82 -22.49 33.64 -34.33
N SER A 83 -23.48 34.37 -33.80
CA SER A 83 -24.62 33.76 -33.10
C SER A 83 -25.96 34.05 -33.76
N THR A 84 -26.93 33.16 -33.53
CA THR A 84 -28.36 33.48 -33.58
C THR A 84 -29.01 32.92 -32.34
N ASP A 85 -29.24 33.79 -31.36
CA ASP A 85 -30.07 33.55 -30.18
C ASP A 85 -31.13 34.65 -30.12
N ALA A 86 -32.31 34.34 -29.57
CA ALA A 86 -33.46 35.23 -29.49
C ALA A 86 -34.37 34.87 -28.30
N THR A 87 -33.80 34.94 -27.10
CA THR A 87 -34.17 35.94 -26.08
C THR A 87 -35.62 36.46 -26.06
N ALA A 88 -36.25 36.44 -24.88
CA ALA A 88 -36.84 37.63 -24.26
C ALA A 88 -37.18 37.39 -22.77
N ASP A 89 -36.73 38.28 -21.89
CA ASP A 89 -37.14 38.31 -20.48
C ASP A 89 -38.57 38.81 -20.30
N GLY A 90 -39.22 38.38 -19.21
CA GLY A 90 -40.57 38.83 -18.85
C GLY A 90 -40.85 38.71 -17.36
N ALA A 91 -40.43 39.69 -16.57
CA ALA A 91 -40.72 39.75 -15.13
C ALA A 91 -42.24 39.86 -14.88
N ARG A 92 -42.87 38.78 -14.41
CA ARG A 92 -44.28 38.75 -13.97
C ARG A 92 -44.51 37.84 -12.78
N ASP A 93 -45.11 38.47 -11.77
CA ASP A 93 -46.08 37.95 -10.80
C ASP A 93 -45.73 36.76 -9.89
N ALA A 94 -46.09 36.91 -8.61
CA ALA A 94 -45.87 35.90 -7.59
C ALA A 94 -47.03 34.90 -7.58
N THR A 95 -46.95 33.87 -8.44
CA THR A 95 -47.97 32.82 -8.53
C THR A 95 -47.38 31.42 -8.38
N ALA A 96 -47.85 30.70 -7.36
CA ALA A 96 -47.71 29.26 -7.09
C ALA A 96 -46.31 28.63 -7.24
N ASP A 97 -45.68 28.34 -6.10
CA ASP A 97 -44.65 27.31 -6.02
C ASP A 97 -45.28 25.95 -6.37
N ALA A 98 -44.97 25.42 -7.55
CA ALA A 98 -45.61 24.22 -8.10
C ALA A 98 -44.98 22.91 -7.60
N ARG A 99 -44.24 22.93 -6.48
CA ARG A 99 -43.67 21.74 -5.82
C ARG A 99 -44.48 21.25 -4.62
N ASP A 100 -45.37 22.08 -4.07
CA ASP A 100 -46.31 21.72 -3.01
C ASP A 100 -47.72 21.42 -3.59
N ALA A 101 -47.94 20.20 -4.10
CA ALA A 101 -49.19 19.83 -4.79
C ALA A 101 -49.83 18.51 -4.34
N ALA A 102 -50.71 18.58 -3.33
CA ALA A 102 -51.63 17.49 -3.02
C ALA A 102 -52.84 17.47 -3.99
N PRO A 103 -53.41 16.29 -4.24
CA PRO A 103 -52.95 15.42 -5.33
C PRO A 103 -53.12 16.10 -6.71
N GLY A 104 -52.02 16.57 -7.28
CA GLY A 104 -52.01 17.09 -8.65
C GLY A 104 -52.29 16.02 -9.71
N THR A 105 -52.91 16.43 -10.81
CA THR A 105 -52.97 15.64 -12.06
C THR A 105 -51.63 15.69 -12.80
N CYS A 106 -51.24 14.61 -13.45
CA CYS A 106 -49.92 14.43 -14.06
C CYS A 106 -50.02 13.83 -15.48
N ALA A 107 -48.99 14.04 -16.29
CA ALA A 107 -48.81 13.40 -17.59
C ALA A 107 -47.68 12.35 -17.59
N THR A 108 -46.70 12.53 -16.69
CA THR A 108 -45.47 11.74 -16.55
C THR A 108 -45.12 11.58 -15.06
N ASP A 109 -44.23 10.64 -14.72
CA ASP A 109 -43.73 10.50 -13.34
C ASP A 109 -43.05 11.80 -12.84
N ASP A 110 -42.43 12.59 -13.71
CA ASP A 110 -41.69 13.82 -13.36
C ASP A 110 -42.59 15.00 -12.92
N ASP A 111 -43.90 14.95 -13.20
CA ASP A 111 -44.88 15.94 -12.73
C ASP A 111 -45.24 15.77 -11.23
N CYS A 112 -44.75 14.70 -10.60
CA CYS A 112 -45.10 14.28 -9.24
C CYS A 112 -43.86 14.15 -8.35
N GLU A 113 -44.05 14.06 -7.03
CA GLU A 113 -43.00 13.54 -6.14
C GLU A 113 -42.91 12.02 -6.24
N GLY A 114 -43.98 11.30 -5.90
CA GLY A 114 -44.13 9.87 -6.21
C GLY A 114 -44.41 9.61 -7.69
N ARG A 115 -45.00 8.45 -8.02
CA ARG A 115 -45.37 8.10 -9.41
C ARG A 115 -46.66 8.76 -9.90
N CYS A 116 -46.75 8.96 -11.21
CA CYS A 116 -47.97 9.28 -11.92
C CYS A 116 -48.75 8.01 -12.28
N VAL A 117 -49.90 7.79 -11.64
CA VAL A 117 -50.71 6.58 -11.85
C VAL A 117 -52.10 6.99 -12.31
N GLY A 118 -52.46 6.63 -13.55
CA GLY A 118 -53.76 6.96 -14.13
C GLY A 118 -53.99 8.46 -14.34
N GLY A 119 -52.93 9.26 -14.46
CA GLY A 119 -53.00 10.73 -14.61
C GLY A 119 -53.18 11.49 -13.29
N THR A 120 -52.97 10.84 -12.14
CA THR A 120 -52.94 11.46 -10.81
C THR A 120 -51.66 11.07 -10.08
N CYS A 121 -51.06 11.99 -9.32
CA CYS A 121 -49.91 11.67 -8.48
C CYS A 121 -50.30 10.72 -7.33
N ALA A 122 -49.61 9.58 -7.26
CA ALA A 122 -49.58 8.75 -6.07
C ALA A 122 -48.78 9.47 -4.95
N ALA A 123 -49.08 9.14 -3.70
CA ALA A 123 -48.23 9.56 -2.58
C ALA A 123 -46.83 8.93 -2.72
N PRO A 124 -45.75 9.66 -2.41
CA PRO A 124 -44.39 9.13 -2.47
C PRO A 124 -44.19 7.96 -1.50
N THR A 125 -43.29 7.03 -1.84
CA THR A 125 -42.87 5.93 -0.96
C THR A 125 -41.40 5.60 -1.17
N HIS A 126 -40.74 5.07 -0.13
CA HIS A 126 -39.36 4.54 -0.17
C HIS A 126 -39.16 3.26 -1.02
N THR A 127 -40.04 3.04 -2.00
CA THR A 127 -40.09 1.87 -2.90
C THR A 127 -40.74 2.20 -4.25
N ASP A 128 -40.99 3.48 -4.57
CA ASP A 128 -41.64 3.85 -5.82
C ASP A 128 -40.69 4.01 -7.00
N GLY A 129 -39.37 3.95 -6.80
CA GLY A 129 -38.39 4.05 -7.88
C GLY A 129 -38.05 5.47 -8.30
N LYS A 130 -38.36 6.47 -7.47
CA LYS A 130 -37.95 7.87 -7.61
C LYS A 130 -37.16 8.33 -6.38
N VAL A 131 -36.76 9.61 -6.36
CA VAL A 131 -36.27 10.28 -5.16
C VAL A 131 -37.42 11.10 -4.58
N SER A 132 -37.73 10.91 -3.30
CA SER A 132 -38.78 11.61 -2.57
C SER A 132 -38.22 12.57 -1.51
N PRO A 133 -37.99 13.87 -1.82
CA PRO A 133 -37.40 14.83 -0.89
C PRO A 133 -38.25 15.12 0.37
N SER A 134 -39.58 15.01 0.32
CA SER A 134 -40.46 15.15 1.49
C SER A 134 -40.34 13.98 2.45
N LEU A 135 -40.01 12.79 1.92
CA LEU A 135 -39.58 11.63 2.70
C LEU A 135 -38.08 11.67 3.07
N GLY A 136 -37.37 12.75 2.71
CA GLY A 136 -35.99 13.03 3.09
C GLY A 136 -34.92 12.22 2.34
N GLU A 137 -35.29 11.56 1.24
CA GLU A 137 -34.36 10.69 0.49
C GLU A 137 -33.21 11.44 -0.15
N THR A 138 -32.08 10.74 -0.35
CA THR A 138 -30.86 11.33 -0.94
C THR A 138 -30.48 10.72 -2.29
N ASP A 139 -30.95 9.51 -2.61
CA ASP A 139 -31.00 8.95 -3.97
C ASP A 139 -32.26 8.07 -4.07
N ILE A 140 -32.48 7.41 -5.21
CA ILE A 140 -33.72 6.67 -5.51
C ILE A 140 -33.95 5.56 -4.48
N ASP A 141 -35.12 5.57 -3.84
CA ASP A 141 -35.57 4.67 -2.76
C ASP A 141 -34.61 4.57 -1.56
N CYS A 142 -33.70 5.53 -1.33
CA CYS A 142 -32.65 5.38 -0.31
C CYS A 142 -32.06 6.65 0.32
N GLY A 143 -31.50 6.44 1.51
CA GLY A 143 -30.67 7.40 2.24
C GLY A 143 -31.45 8.52 2.94
N GLY A 144 -30.72 9.41 3.62
CA GLY A 144 -31.30 10.47 4.43
C GLY A 144 -31.71 10.04 5.84
N PRO A 145 -32.58 10.82 6.53
CA PRO A 145 -32.92 10.60 7.94
C PRO A 145 -34.03 9.56 8.16
N THR A 146 -34.83 9.25 7.13
CA THR A 146 -36.13 8.57 7.24
C THR A 146 -36.29 7.34 6.35
N ALA A 147 -35.50 7.21 5.28
CA ALA A 147 -35.55 6.02 4.43
C ALA A 147 -35.07 4.76 5.20
N PRO A 148 -35.77 3.62 5.07
CA PRO A 148 -35.36 2.36 5.69
C PRO A 148 -34.13 1.75 5.00
N THR A 149 -33.93 2.09 3.72
CA THR A 149 -32.85 1.56 2.88
C THR A 149 -31.69 2.56 2.86
N LYS A 150 -30.48 2.09 3.19
CA LYS A 150 -29.24 2.84 2.95
C LYS A 150 -28.79 2.68 1.50
N CYS A 151 -28.27 3.75 0.91
CA CYS A 151 -27.80 3.78 -0.46
C CYS A 151 -26.55 2.90 -0.69
N GLY A 152 -26.48 2.27 -1.86
CA GLY A 152 -25.30 1.50 -2.32
C GLY A 152 -24.17 2.40 -2.85
N GLU A 153 -23.07 1.80 -3.30
CA GLU A 153 -21.96 2.52 -3.95
C GLU A 153 -22.44 3.38 -5.15
N ALA A 154 -21.77 4.51 -5.40
CA ALA A 154 -22.04 5.50 -6.46
C ALA A 154 -23.43 6.19 -6.44
N LYS A 155 -24.35 5.77 -5.56
CA LYS A 155 -25.58 6.50 -5.24
C LYS A 155 -25.28 7.77 -4.47
N SER A 156 -26.18 8.74 -4.55
CA SER A 156 -26.05 10.07 -3.95
C SER A 156 -26.29 10.03 -2.42
N CYS A 157 -25.71 10.97 -1.69
CA CYS A 157 -25.79 11.04 -0.23
C CYS A 157 -25.59 12.48 0.27
N ALA A 158 -26.20 12.84 1.40
CA ALA A 158 -25.89 14.07 2.12
C ALA A 158 -24.84 13.83 3.22
N LEU A 159 -24.94 12.68 3.91
CA LEU A 159 -24.20 12.29 5.11
C LEU A 159 -23.78 10.81 5.06
N ASP A 160 -22.77 10.46 5.85
CA ASP A 160 -22.24 9.09 5.98
C ASP A 160 -23.30 8.03 6.31
N ARG A 161 -24.25 8.36 7.18
CA ARG A 161 -25.32 7.44 7.60
C ARG A 161 -26.20 6.97 6.45
N ASP A 162 -26.33 7.79 5.40
CA ASP A 162 -27.17 7.54 4.23
C ASP A 162 -26.61 6.36 3.41
N CYS A 163 -25.30 6.13 3.51
CA CYS A 163 -24.58 5.09 2.79
C CYS A 163 -24.52 3.77 3.57
N SER A 164 -24.72 2.66 2.86
CA SER A 164 -24.55 1.29 3.34
C SER A 164 -23.14 1.05 3.89
N THR A 165 -22.13 1.62 3.23
CA THR A 165 -20.70 1.62 3.58
C THR A 165 -20.35 2.56 4.74
N ALA A 166 -21.31 3.35 5.23
CA ALA A 166 -21.10 4.46 6.18
C ALA A 166 -20.11 5.55 5.72
N VAL A 167 -19.85 5.69 4.42
CA VAL A 167 -18.95 6.74 3.86
C VAL A 167 -19.61 7.45 2.68
N CYS A 168 -19.91 8.73 2.89
CA CYS A 168 -20.33 9.68 1.86
C CYS A 168 -19.12 10.54 1.42
N SER A 169 -18.85 10.59 0.12
CA SER A 169 -17.71 11.33 -0.43
C SER A 169 -17.91 12.84 -0.40
N THR A 170 -16.82 13.60 -0.57
CA THR A 170 -16.88 15.05 -0.80
C THR A 170 -17.70 15.40 -2.05
N GLY A 171 -17.67 14.55 -3.07
CA GLY A 171 -18.53 14.60 -4.27
C GLY A 171 -19.97 14.12 -4.06
N LYS A 172 -20.42 13.94 -2.79
CA LYS A 172 -21.78 13.54 -2.41
C LYS A 172 -22.27 12.22 -3.01
N LYS A 173 -21.33 11.27 -3.17
CA LYS A 173 -21.60 9.88 -3.56
C LYS A 173 -21.15 8.89 -2.50
N CYS A 174 -21.91 7.83 -2.28
CA CYS A 174 -21.51 6.73 -1.42
C CYS A 174 -20.33 5.96 -2.03
N VAL A 175 -19.31 5.70 -1.23
CA VAL A 175 -18.06 5.06 -1.66
C VAL A 175 -17.72 3.87 -0.77
N VAL A 176 -16.95 2.91 -1.31
CA VAL A 176 -16.75 1.58 -0.70
C VAL A 176 -16.01 1.58 0.65
N GLY A 177 -15.22 2.62 0.94
CA GLY A 177 -14.35 2.69 2.12
C GLY A 177 -13.91 4.12 2.43
N ALA A 178 -13.38 4.34 3.64
CA ALA A 178 -13.05 5.66 4.16
C ALA A 178 -11.89 6.35 3.40
N SER A 179 -10.97 5.58 2.80
CA SER A 179 -9.89 6.10 1.94
C SER A 179 -10.41 6.72 0.64
N CYS A 180 -11.63 6.35 0.26
CA CYS A 180 -12.28 6.71 -1.01
C CYS A 180 -13.13 7.98 -0.90
N ARG A 181 -13.16 8.64 0.26
CA ARG A 181 -14.00 9.81 0.55
C ARG A 181 -13.68 11.03 -0.33
N GLY A 182 -12.45 11.12 -0.84
CA GLY A 182 -11.95 12.31 -1.52
C GLY A 182 -11.70 13.49 -0.57
N GLY A 183 -11.15 14.58 -1.10
CA GLY A 183 -10.80 15.80 -0.36
C GLY A 183 -10.77 17.03 -1.28
N PRO A 184 -10.67 18.25 -0.72
CA PRO A 184 -10.67 19.49 -1.53
C PRO A 184 -9.45 19.62 -2.45
N ASN A 185 -8.36 18.92 -2.15
CA ASN A 185 -7.23 18.68 -3.06
C ASN A 185 -7.31 17.20 -3.48
N GLY A 186 -8.16 16.89 -4.47
CA GLY A 186 -8.61 15.52 -4.79
C GLY A 186 -7.45 14.50 -4.89
N PRO A 187 -7.52 13.33 -4.22
CA PRO A 187 -6.32 12.51 -4.07
C PRO A 187 -5.96 11.80 -5.36
N SER A 188 -4.81 12.19 -5.90
CA SER A 188 -4.00 11.27 -6.69
C SER A 188 -3.82 9.96 -5.92
N GLY A 189 -3.99 8.82 -6.60
CA GLY A 189 -4.06 7.51 -5.96
C GLY A 189 -5.45 7.06 -5.51
N VAL A 190 -6.46 7.94 -5.38
CA VAL A 190 -7.83 7.49 -5.10
C VAL A 190 -8.62 7.35 -6.40
N ASP A 191 -8.53 8.32 -7.31
CA ASP A 191 -9.26 8.31 -8.59
C ASP A 191 -8.33 8.44 -9.81
N THR A 192 -7.27 7.64 -9.83
CA THR A 192 -6.21 7.69 -10.87
C THR A 192 -5.78 6.31 -11.41
N CYS A 193 -6.56 5.26 -11.16
CA CYS A 193 -6.26 3.89 -11.63
C CYS A 193 -6.91 3.62 -12.99
N GLY A 194 -6.61 2.47 -13.58
CA GLY A 194 -7.08 2.10 -14.92
C GLY A 194 -6.06 2.42 -16.02
N THR A 195 -6.51 2.38 -17.27
CA THR A 195 -5.64 2.25 -18.45
C THR A 195 -5.22 3.62 -19.00
N GLY A 196 -3.91 3.85 -19.14
CA GLY A 196 -3.36 5.14 -19.56
C GLY A 196 -3.23 6.15 -18.41
N GLU A 197 -2.38 7.17 -18.57
CA GLU A 197 -2.18 8.16 -17.52
C GLU A 197 -3.32 9.21 -17.48
N PRO A 198 -3.77 9.65 -16.29
CA PRO A 198 -4.78 10.70 -16.16
C PRO A 198 -4.46 11.95 -16.99
N GLY A 199 -5.44 12.39 -17.78
CA GLY A 199 -5.28 13.52 -18.71
C GLY A 199 -4.73 13.17 -20.09
N THR A 200 -4.27 11.93 -20.33
CA THR A 200 -3.86 11.50 -21.67
C THR A 200 -5.05 11.05 -22.54
N ALA A 201 -4.96 11.27 -23.84
CA ALA A 201 -6.05 10.97 -24.77
C ALA A 201 -6.30 9.44 -24.85
N GLY A 202 -7.56 9.04 -24.63
CA GLY A 202 -7.95 7.62 -24.59
C GLY A 202 -7.72 6.92 -23.25
N ALA A 203 -7.26 7.63 -22.20
CA ALA A 203 -7.19 7.07 -20.86
C ALA A 203 -8.58 6.73 -20.30
N VAL A 204 -8.72 5.57 -19.67
CA VAL A 204 -9.91 5.14 -18.93
C VAL A 204 -9.56 5.17 -17.45
N VAL A 205 -9.82 6.34 -16.84
CA VAL A 205 -9.52 6.58 -15.43
C VAL A 205 -10.67 6.06 -14.55
N GLU A 206 -10.34 5.24 -13.57
CA GLU A 206 -11.25 4.65 -12.60
C GLU A 206 -10.81 4.95 -11.16
N SER A 207 -11.74 4.81 -10.22
CA SER A 207 -11.41 4.82 -8.80
C SER A 207 -10.56 3.59 -8.44
N CYS A 208 -9.38 3.84 -7.86
CA CYS A 208 -8.49 2.85 -7.27
C CYS A 208 -9.14 2.08 -6.11
N CYS A 209 -10.27 2.57 -5.61
CA CYS A 209 -11.10 1.89 -4.64
C CYS A 209 -12.05 0.84 -5.24
N ARG A 210 -12.22 0.75 -6.57
CA ARG A 210 -13.20 -0.18 -7.18
C ARG A 210 -12.98 -1.61 -6.67
N SER A 211 -13.97 -2.16 -5.98
CA SER A 211 -13.90 -3.50 -5.38
C SER A 211 -14.93 -4.42 -6.03
N LEU A 212 -14.52 -5.62 -6.43
CA LEU A 212 -15.33 -6.52 -7.26
C LEU A 212 -15.77 -7.76 -6.45
N PRO A 213 -17.06 -8.17 -6.49
CA PRO A 213 -17.50 -9.38 -5.80
C PRO A 213 -16.84 -10.63 -6.41
N LEU A 214 -16.43 -11.54 -5.55
CA LEU A 214 -15.70 -12.75 -5.93
C LEU A 214 -16.61 -13.77 -6.67
N PRO A 215 -16.09 -14.57 -7.61
CA PRO A 215 -16.92 -15.41 -8.51
C PRO A 215 -17.81 -16.44 -7.81
N THR A 216 -17.38 -16.96 -6.66
CA THR A 216 -18.06 -18.01 -5.86
C THR A 216 -18.43 -17.52 -4.47
N ARG A 217 -17.57 -16.71 -3.83
CA ARG A 217 -17.85 -16.03 -2.55
C ARG A 217 -18.47 -14.65 -2.81
N THR A 218 -19.59 -14.62 -3.54
CA THR A 218 -20.16 -13.38 -4.15
C THR A 218 -20.55 -12.26 -3.18
N THR A 219 -20.70 -12.54 -1.88
CA THR A 219 -20.91 -11.51 -0.85
C THR A 219 -19.63 -10.78 -0.45
N ARG A 220 -18.47 -11.41 -0.67
CA ARG A 220 -17.13 -10.84 -0.39
C ARG A 220 -16.56 -10.23 -1.67
N ARG A 221 -15.88 -9.10 -1.52
CA ARG A 221 -15.30 -8.29 -2.60
C ARG A 221 -13.80 -8.20 -2.43
N LEU A 222 -13.06 -8.26 -3.53
CA LEU A 222 -11.61 -8.03 -3.57
C LEU A 222 -11.35 -6.76 -4.38
N ASP A 223 -10.48 -5.87 -3.88
CA ASP A 223 -10.11 -4.63 -4.57
C ASP A 223 -9.51 -4.91 -5.96
N ARG A 224 -10.03 -4.24 -6.99
CA ARG A 224 -9.63 -4.41 -8.40
C ARG A 224 -8.17 -4.04 -8.65
N TYR A 225 -7.65 -3.14 -7.83
CA TYR A 225 -6.35 -2.50 -7.91
C TYR A 225 -5.60 -2.64 -6.58
N GLU A 226 -4.27 -2.56 -6.62
CA GLU A 226 -3.41 -2.46 -5.44
C GLU A 226 -3.75 -1.24 -4.56
N ILE A 227 -3.46 -1.31 -3.26
CA ILE A 227 -3.56 -0.17 -2.35
C ILE A 227 -2.56 0.90 -2.77
N THR A 228 -3.01 2.12 -3.03
CA THR A 228 -2.17 3.23 -3.47
C THR A 228 -1.64 4.10 -2.32
N GLY A 229 -0.59 4.88 -2.60
CA GLY A 229 -0.07 5.87 -1.65
C GLY A 229 -1.13 6.88 -1.21
N GLY A 230 -1.97 7.34 -2.14
CA GLY A 230 -3.11 8.23 -1.85
C GLY A 230 -4.12 7.62 -0.87
N ARG A 231 -4.47 6.33 -1.03
CA ARG A 231 -5.39 5.64 -0.11
C ARG A 231 -4.79 5.51 1.30
N VAL A 232 -3.51 5.09 1.43
CA VAL A 232 -2.85 5.02 2.75
C VAL A 232 -2.72 6.40 3.39
N ARG A 233 -2.51 7.46 2.59
CA ARG A 233 -2.48 8.83 3.11
C ARG A 233 -3.83 9.29 3.64
N ALA A 234 -4.93 8.98 2.95
CA ALA A 234 -6.28 9.27 3.44
C ALA A 234 -6.58 8.58 4.79
N PHE A 235 -6.01 7.39 5.03
CA PHE A 235 -6.05 6.71 6.33
C PHE A 235 -5.26 7.45 7.42
N LEU A 236 -4.01 7.85 7.17
CA LEU A 236 -3.23 8.59 8.16
C LEU A 236 -3.81 9.98 8.46
N ASP A 237 -4.24 10.71 7.43
CA ASP A 237 -4.92 12.01 7.56
C ASP A 237 -6.25 11.84 8.31
N GLY A 238 -7.01 10.76 8.05
CA GLY A 238 -8.24 10.43 8.76
C GLY A 238 -8.05 10.05 10.23
N LEU A 239 -7.02 9.25 10.55
CA LEU A 239 -6.65 8.97 11.94
C LEU A 239 -6.19 10.23 12.67
N ALA A 240 -5.42 11.10 12.00
CA ALA A 240 -5.00 12.38 12.57
C ALA A 240 -6.21 13.28 12.87
N ALA A 241 -7.15 13.40 11.93
CA ALA A 241 -8.39 14.17 12.12
C ALA A 241 -9.23 13.66 13.31
N ALA A 242 -9.31 12.33 13.49
CA ALA A 242 -10.02 11.72 14.61
C ALA A 242 -9.31 11.86 15.97
N ASN A 243 -7.99 12.04 15.99
CA ASN A 243 -7.16 11.99 17.20
C ASN A 243 -6.32 13.28 17.40
N GLY A 244 -6.93 14.45 17.22
CA GLY A 244 -6.32 15.75 17.58
C GLY A 244 -5.05 16.11 16.81
N GLY A 245 -4.90 15.61 15.58
CA GLY A 245 -3.72 15.78 14.72
C GLY A 245 -2.72 14.63 14.75
N VAL A 246 -2.95 13.56 15.52
CA VAL A 246 -2.01 12.44 15.67
C VAL A 246 -2.50 11.18 14.96
N ALA A 247 -1.80 10.73 13.91
CA ALA A 247 -2.07 9.45 13.25
C ALA A 247 -1.65 8.25 14.13
N ASN A 248 -2.47 7.93 15.14
CA ASN A 248 -2.22 6.86 16.11
C ASN A 248 -2.81 5.53 15.63
N VAL A 249 -2.04 4.80 14.81
CA VAL A 249 -2.45 3.50 14.25
C VAL A 249 -2.60 2.45 15.35
N ARG A 250 -1.76 2.48 16.39
CA ARG A 250 -1.84 1.52 17.51
C ARG A 250 -3.17 1.60 18.26
N ALA A 251 -3.57 2.79 18.69
CA ALA A 251 -4.81 2.97 19.44
C ALA A 251 -6.03 2.59 18.59
N TYR A 252 -6.01 2.94 17.31
CA TYR A 252 -7.02 2.48 16.34
C TYR A 252 -7.06 0.95 16.24
N ALA A 253 -5.92 0.28 16.02
CA ALA A 253 -5.86 -1.16 15.81
C ALA A 253 -6.30 -1.96 17.05
N LEU A 254 -5.89 -1.53 18.26
CA LEU A 254 -6.33 -2.11 19.53
C LEU A 254 -7.85 -1.95 19.74
N ALA A 255 -8.39 -0.76 19.49
CA ALA A 255 -9.82 -0.49 19.64
C ALA A 255 -10.66 -1.28 18.60
N TYR A 256 -10.19 -1.35 17.35
CA TYR A 256 -10.86 -2.12 16.30
C TYR A 256 -10.83 -3.62 16.59
N ALA A 257 -9.69 -4.18 17.02
CA ALA A 257 -9.57 -5.58 17.40
C ALA A 257 -10.52 -5.95 18.54
N ALA A 258 -10.64 -5.09 19.56
CA ALA A 258 -11.57 -5.28 20.68
C ALA A 258 -13.05 -5.20 20.26
N ALA A 259 -13.38 -4.36 19.28
CA ALA A 259 -14.74 -4.22 18.76
C ALA A 259 -15.13 -5.31 17.73
N ASN A 260 -14.15 -5.86 17.00
CA ASN A 260 -14.36 -6.79 15.88
C ASN A 260 -13.58 -8.10 16.14
N PRO A 261 -14.08 -8.99 17.03
CA PRO A 261 -13.34 -10.16 17.52
C PRO A 261 -13.06 -11.24 16.46
N THR A 262 -13.65 -11.13 15.27
CA THR A 262 -13.41 -12.01 14.11
C THR A 262 -12.49 -11.40 13.04
N SER A 263 -11.90 -10.23 13.31
CA SER A 263 -11.00 -9.55 12.37
C SER A 263 -9.55 -10.03 12.46
N GLN A 264 -8.75 -9.81 11.42
CA GLN A 264 -7.30 -10.07 11.44
C GLN A 264 -6.58 -9.34 12.59
N LEU A 265 -7.01 -8.14 12.97
CA LEU A 265 -6.42 -7.44 14.11
C LEU A 265 -6.78 -8.12 15.45
N ALA A 266 -7.94 -8.77 15.54
CA ALA A 266 -8.28 -9.63 16.67
C ALA A 266 -7.55 -10.99 16.64
N GLU A 267 -7.30 -11.57 15.45
CA GLU A 267 -6.38 -12.72 15.31
C GLU A 267 -4.99 -12.34 15.87
N VAL A 268 -4.48 -11.15 15.52
CA VAL A 268 -3.20 -10.64 16.02
C VAL A 268 -3.22 -10.42 17.54
N LEU A 269 -4.22 -9.67 18.04
CA LEU A 269 -4.31 -9.32 19.47
C LEU A 269 -4.38 -10.55 20.39
N ASN A 270 -5.13 -11.58 19.98
CA ASN A 270 -5.34 -12.78 20.80
C ASN A 270 -4.27 -13.85 20.56
N GLY A 271 -3.80 -14.03 19.33
CA GLY A 271 -2.79 -15.04 18.97
C GLY A 271 -1.36 -14.63 19.31
N TYR A 272 -1.06 -13.33 19.31
CA TYR A 272 0.30 -12.78 19.47
C TYR A 272 0.29 -11.60 20.46
N PRO A 273 0.04 -11.85 21.77
CA PRO A 273 -0.16 -10.78 22.75
C PRO A 273 1.00 -9.78 22.80
N GLY A 274 0.67 -8.48 22.73
CA GLY A 274 1.65 -7.39 22.68
C GLY A 274 2.23 -7.09 21.29
N LEU A 275 1.91 -7.86 20.23
CA LEU A 275 2.42 -7.54 18.89
C LEU A 275 1.80 -6.25 18.33
N LEU A 276 0.54 -5.92 18.64
CA LEU A 276 -0.04 -4.63 18.22
C LEU A 276 0.68 -3.42 18.85
N ASP A 277 1.42 -3.59 19.95
CA ASP A 277 2.25 -2.52 20.55
C ASP A 277 3.55 -2.21 19.78
N VAL A 278 3.81 -2.89 18.65
CA VAL A 278 4.80 -2.41 17.67
C VAL A 278 4.24 -1.34 16.75
N LEU A 279 2.91 -1.28 16.51
CA LEU A 279 2.33 -0.28 15.61
C LEU A 279 2.60 1.16 16.10
N PRO A 280 2.70 2.14 15.20
CA PRO A 280 3.10 3.49 15.56
C PRO A 280 1.96 4.20 16.30
N ASP A 281 2.31 4.85 17.42
CA ASP A 281 1.39 5.61 18.25
C ASP A 281 1.31 7.10 17.85
N ARG A 282 2.25 7.56 17.01
CA ARG A 282 2.36 8.92 16.48
C ARG A 282 3.17 8.96 15.19
N ALA A 283 3.02 10.02 14.40
CA ALA A 283 3.57 10.11 13.04
C ALA A 283 5.09 10.46 12.93
N GLY A 284 5.73 10.84 14.04
CA GLY A 284 7.14 11.33 14.04
C GLY A 284 8.15 10.31 14.57
N PRO A 285 9.47 10.62 14.47
CA PRO A 285 10.56 9.75 14.92
C PRO A 285 10.65 9.56 16.45
N SER A 286 9.79 10.22 17.23
CA SER A 286 9.65 10.07 18.69
C SER A 286 8.53 9.11 19.12
N ALA A 287 7.97 8.33 18.19
CA ALA A 287 7.12 7.18 18.50
C ALA A 287 7.93 6.05 19.16
N ARG A 288 7.29 5.11 19.88
CA ARG A 288 8.00 3.92 20.42
C ARG A 288 8.69 3.13 19.30
N PHE A 289 8.06 3.02 18.14
CA PHE A 289 8.66 2.51 16.92
C PHE A 289 8.23 3.45 15.78
N PRO A 290 9.15 4.07 15.01
CA PRO A 290 8.80 5.20 14.16
C PRO A 290 7.87 4.87 12.98
N MET A 291 6.81 5.67 12.83
CA MET A 291 5.92 5.65 11.65
C MET A 291 6.68 5.64 10.30
N PRO A 292 7.78 6.40 10.09
CA PRO A 292 8.51 6.38 8.82
C PRO A 292 9.06 5.00 8.46
N VAL A 293 9.49 4.21 9.45
CA VAL A 293 9.99 2.84 9.24
C VAL A 293 8.86 1.96 8.72
N HIS A 294 7.70 1.94 9.39
CA HIS A 294 6.52 1.18 8.93
C HIS A 294 6.03 1.58 7.53
N LEU A 295 6.30 2.82 7.10
CA LEU A 295 5.98 3.38 5.78
C LEU A 295 7.12 3.24 4.75
N GLY A 296 8.13 2.41 5.04
CA GLY A 296 9.17 2.03 4.09
C GLY A 296 10.39 2.95 4.00
N ALA A 297 10.58 3.91 4.93
CA ALA A 297 11.79 4.74 4.96
C ALA A 297 13.06 3.97 5.40
N PHE A 298 12.88 2.80 6.01
CA PHE A 298 13.97 1.91 6.41
C PHE A 298 13.42 0.47 6.51
N PRO A 299 14.12 -0.56 6.01
CA PRO A 299 13.74 -1.97 6.21
C PRO A 299 14.31 -2.52 7.52
N LEU A 300 13.49 -3.15 8.38
CA LEU A 300 14.00 -3.75 9.64
C LEU A 300 14.83 -5.03 9.46
N ASP A 301 14.51 -5.87 8.47
CA ASP A 301 15.11 -7.21 8.29
C ASP A 301 15.93 -7.34 6.98
N PRO A 302 16.82 -6.37 6.64
CA PRO A 302 17.40 -6.19 5.30
C PRO A 302 18.07 -7.45 4.74
N ILE A 303 17.44 -8.12 3.77
CA ILE A 303 17.95 -9.34 3.10
C ILE A 303 19.29 -9.04 2.43
N ASN A 304 19.31 -7.99 1.60
CA ASN A 304 20.53 -7.31 1.15
C ASN A 304 20.61 -5.91 1.80
N ALA A 305 21.61 -5.09 1.45
CA ALA A 305 21.92 -3.86 2.18
C ALA A 305 20.72 -2.92 2.44
N LEU A 306 19.71 -2.88 1.54
CA LEU A 306 18.66 -1.85 1.51
C LEU A 306 17.27 -2.35 1.08
N ASP A 307 17.12 -3.63 0.70
CA ASP A 307 15.85 -4.32 0.37
C ASP A 307 14.94 -3.65 -0.68
N GLY A 308 15.53 -2.83 -1.54
CA GLY A 308 14.79 -2.03 -2.53
C GLY A 308 13.95 -0.91 -1.92
N CYS A 309 14.15 -0.56 -0.64
CA CYS A 309 13.35 0.45 0.05
C CYS A 309 14.06 1.80 0.19
N PHE A 310 15.37 1.81 0.41
CA PHE A 310 16.12 3.06 0.59
C PHE A 310 16.25 3.86 -0.71
N VAL A 311 15.76 5.10 -0.69
CA VAL A 311 15.81 6.04 -1.80
C VAL A 311 16.91 7.07 -1.54
N GLY A 312 17.98 7.03 -2.33
CA GLY A 312 19.19 7.82 -2.15
C GLY A 312 20.31 7.32 -3.06
N ASP A 313 21.37 8.13 -3.20
CA ASP A 313 22.51 7.89 -4.10
C ASP A 313 23.08 6.46 -3.98
N GLY A 314 23.11 5.73 -5.11
CA GLY A 314 23.57 4.35 -5.20
C GLY A 314 22.67 3.28 -4.54
N GLY A 315 21.49 3.65 -4.04
CA GLY A 315 20.60 2.77 -3.27
C GLY A 315 19.67 1.87 -4.08
N TYR A 316 19.36 2.22 -5.33
CA TYR A 316 18.42 1.52 -6.25
C TYR A 316 17.00 1.26 -5.67
N GLY A 317 16.65 1.90 -4.56
CA GLY A 317 15.38 1.68 -3.90
C GLY A 317 14.22 2.41 -4.58
N HIS A 318 13.03 1.97 -4.21
CA HIS A 318 11.80 2.27 -4.93
C HIS A 318 10.60 2.35 -3.98
N ALA A 319 10.79 2.83 -2.75
CA ALA A 319 9.70 3.08 -1.80
C ALA A 319 8.72 4.14 -2.33
N THR A 320 7.50 3.73 -2.69
CA THR A 320 6.53 4.55 -3.41
C THR A 320 5.76 5.54 -2.53
N TYR A 321 5.70 5.35 -1.21
CA TYR A 321 4.97 6.27 -0.35
C TYR A 321 5.76 7.55 -0.08
N TRP A 322 5.23 8.71 -0.49
CA TRP A 322 5.86 9.99 -0.20
C TRP A 322 5.75 10.35 1.29
N GLN A 323 6.86 10.80 1.88
CA GLN A 323 6.94 11.21 3.28
C GLN A 323 7.59 12.61 3.40
N PRO A 324 7.25 13.41 4.44
CA PRO A 324 7.87 14.70 4.68
C PRO A 324 9.39 14.59 4.92
N SER A 325 10.17 15.57 4.45
CA SER A 325 11.63 15.54 4.58
C SER A 325 12.15 15.45 6.01
N THR A 326 11.43 16.06 6.95
CA THR A 326 11.70 15.97 8.39
C THR A 326 11.54 14.57 8.96
N HIS A 327 10.81 13.68 8.28
CA HIS A 327 10.57 12.30 8.70
C HIS A 327 11.60 11.32 8.13
N ILE A 328 12.12 11.59 6.93
CA ILE A 328 13.01 10.65 6.20
C ILE A 328 14.49 11.03 6.22
N LYS A 329 14.84 12.31 6.43
CA LYS A 329 16.23 12.76 6.63
C LYS A 329 17.00 11.97 7.72
N PRO A 330 16.40 11.56 8.87
CA PRO A 330 17.11 10.77 9.88
C PRO A 330 17.60 9.40 9.39
N TYR A 331 17.03 8.87 8.31
CA TYR A 331 17.33 7.55 7.74
C TYR A 331 18.27 7.62 6.53
N GLY A 332 18.87 8.79 6.24
CA GLY A 332 19.79 8.98 5.12
C GLY A 332 19.13 9.10 3.74
N ILE A 333 17.80 9.13 3.67
CA ILE A 333 17.04 9.31 2.42
C ILE A 333 17.05 10.78 1.98
N GLY A 334 17.33 11.02 0.70
CA GLY A 334 17.34 12.36 0.09
C GLY A 334 18.51 12.56 -0.89
N TYR A 335 18.75 13.80 -1.29
CA TYR A 335 19.98 14.18 -1.99
C TYR A 335 21.12 14.33 -0.97
N VAL A 336 22.27 13.72 -1.26
CA VAL A 336 23.49 13.85 -0.46
C VAL A 336 24.18 15.17 -0.84
N ASP A 337 24.43 16.03 0.15
CA ASP A 337 25.14 17.29 -0.07
C ASP A 337 26.68 17.10 -0.08
N GLY A 338 27.41 18.18 -0.40
CA GLY A 338 28.88 18.19 -0.40
C GLY A 338 29.54 18.00 0.97
N THR A 339 28.77 17.74 2.03
CA THR A 339 29.25 17.36 3.37
C THR A 339 28.92 15.91 3.74
N GLY A 340 28.26 15.16 2.85
CA GLY A 340 27.98 13.73 3.02
C GLY A 340 26.67 13.43 3.77
N PHE A 341 25.78 14.41 3.94
CA PHE A 341 24.50 14.23 4.61
C PHE A 341 23.32 14.36 3.64
N ALA A 342 22.30 13.52 3.82
CA ALA A 342 21.06 13.61 3.06
C ALA A 342 20.21 14.82 3.48
N ASP A 343 19.53 15.47 2.54
CA ASP A 343 18.66 16.62 2.78
C ASP A 343 17.24 16.25 3.25
N GLY A 344 16.77 15.03 2.97
CA GLY A 344 15.40 14.56 3.19
C GLY A 344 14.45 14.75 2.01
N VAL A 345 14.89 15.26 0.86
CA VAL A 345 14.00 15.58 -0.27
C VAL A 345 13.77 14.34 -1.13
N ARG A 346 12.51 13.90 -1.24
CA ARG A 346 12.12 12.86 -2.22
C ARG A 346 12.29 13.37 -3.64
N LYS A 347 12.78 12.51 -4.53
CA LYS A 347 12.92 12.83 -5.96
C LYS A 347 11.59 13.11 -6.64
N TYR A 348 10.56 12.34 -6.34
CA TYR A 348 9.24 12.52 -6.96
C TYR A 348 8.25 13.19 -6.01
N SER A 349 7.31 13.94 -6.57
CA SER A 349 6.35 14.71 -5.79
C SER A 349 5.40 13.79 -5.02
N ARG A 350 4.76 14.33 -3.96
CA ARG A 350 3.65 13.65 -3.28
C ARG A 350 2.59 13.21 -4.27
N GLU A 351 2.25 14.07 -5.25
CA GLU A 351 1.17 13.79 -6.18
C GLU A 351 1.48 12.60 -7.09
N GLU A 352 2.69 12.53 -7.65
CA GLU A 352 3.11 11.42 -8.53
C GLU A 352 3.25 10.10 -7.77
N LEU A 353 3.79 10.16 -6.55
CA LEU A 353 3.99 8.99 -5.69
C LEU A 353 2.68 8.47 -5.09
N ASP A 354 1.73 9.35 -4.74
CA ASP A 354 0.42 8.92 -4.25
C ASP A 354 -0.36 8.09 -5.30
N LYS A 355 -0.08 8.26 -6.62
CA LYS A 355 -0.69 7.48 -7.73
C LYS A 355 -0.22 6.02 -7.80
N LYS A 356 0.92 5.69 -7.21
CA LYS A 356 1.55 4.35 -7.27
C LYS A 356 0.99 3.42 -6.18
N PRO A 357 1.02 2.09 -6.37
CA PRO A 357 0.77 1.14 -5.30
C PRO A 357 1.78 1.32 -4.17
N VAL A 358 1.40 1.09 -2.92
CA VAL A 358 2.34 1.11 -1.79
C VAL A 358 3.20 -0.16 -1.75
N ASN A 359 4.48 0.03 -1.49
CA ASN A 359 5.44 -1.02 -1.19
C ASN A 359 6.26 -0.68 0.06
N CYS A 360 7.17 -1.56 0.48
CA CYS A 360 7.99 -1.40 1.69
C CYS A 360 7.22 -1.25 3.02
N MET A 361 5.89 -1.31 2.99
CA MET A 361 5.05 -1.22 4.18
C MET A 361 4.89 -2.59 4.85
N MET A 362 4.84 -2.58 6.18
CA MET A 362 4.58 -3.80 6.94
C MET A 362 3.15 -4.31 6.68
N PRO A 363 2.94 -5.60 6.37
CA PRO A 363 1.59 -6.17 6.23
C PRO A 363 0.65 -5.92 7.42
N LEU A 364 1.18 -5.77 8.64
CA LEU A 364 0.40 -5.41 9.83
C LEU A 364 -0.14 -3.96 9.78
N LEU A 365 0.59 -3.03 9.16
CA LEU A 365 0.10 -1.67 8.87
C LEU A 365 -0.96 -1.73 7.76
N LEU A 366 -0.76 -2.57 6.74
CA LEU A 366 -1.70 -2.73 5.62
C LEU A 366 -3.01 -3.41 6.06
N ALA A 367 -2.95 -4.38 6.97
CA ALA A 367 -4.13 -4.94 7.65
C ALA A 367 -4.85 -3.89 8.52
N SER A 368 -4.10 -3.00 9.18
CA SER A 368 -4.67 -1.87 9.93
C SER A 368 -5.32 -0.83 9.01
N PHE A 369 -4.76 -0.59 7.83
CA PHE A 369 -5.39 0.21 6.77
C PHE A 369 -6.70 -0.40 6.29
N CYS A 370 -6.70 -1.70 5.93
CA CYS A 370 -7.90 -2.36 5.42
C CYS A 370 -9.03 -2.44 6.46
N ALA A 371 -8.69 -2.68 7.73
CA ALA A 371 -9.64 -2.60 8.84
C ALA A 371 -10.34 -1.24 8.92
N TRP A 372 -9.61 -0.15 8.67
CA TRP A 372 -10.15 1.21 8.68
C TRP A 372 -10.94 1.53 7.40
N ASP A 373 -10.54 0.95 6.27
CA ASP A 373 -11.19 1.10 4.97
C ASP A 373 -12.39 0.15 4.76
N GLY A 374 -12.88 -0.48 5.84
CA GLY A 374 -14.11 -1.26 5.87
C GLY A 374 -13.96 -2.75 5.53
N GLY A 375 -12.78 -3.34 5.70
CA GLY A 375 -12.48 -4.73 5.36
C GLY A 375 -11.33 -5.34 6.14
N GLU A 376 -10.54 -6.19 5.46
CA GLU A 376 -9.34 -6.82 5.97
C GLU A 376 -8.28 -6.96 4.86
N LEU A 377 -7.04 -7.34 5.19
CA LEU A 377 -6.02 -7.62 4.18
C LEU A 377 -6.48 -8.81 3.32
N ALA A 378 -6.37 -8.72 2.00
CA ALA A 378 -6.81 -9.78 1.09
C ALA A 378 -6.20 -11.13 1.48
N ARG A 379 -7.03 -12.17 1.55
CA ARG A 379 -6.62 -13.50 2.01
C ARG A 379 -6.13 -14.37 0.86
N THR A 380 -5.37 -15.41 1.19
CA THR A 380 -4.80 -16.35 0.21
C THR A 380 -5.87 -17.02 -0.67
N ASP A 381 -7.09 -17.22 -0.14
CA ASP A 381 -8.23 -17.78 -0.88
C ASP A 381 -8.86 -16.77 -1.85
N ASP A 382 -8.81 -15.46 -1.56
CA ASP A 382 -9.21 -14.38 -2.47
C ASP A 382 -8.36 -14.41 -3.75
N PHE A 383 -7.03 -14.41 -3.60
CA PHE A 383 -6.12 -14.50 -4.73
C PHE A 383 -6.31 -15.81 -5.51
N ARG A 384 -6.45 -16.95 -4.80
CA ARG A 384 -6.69 -18.26 -5.40
C ARG A 384 -7.98 -18.33 -6.23
N GLU A 385 -9.01 -17.57 -5.87
CA GLU A 385 -10.28 -17.54 -6.57
C GLU A 385 -10.23 -16.74 -7.88
N VAL A 386 -9.41 -15.67 -7.94
CA VAL A 386 -9.27 -14.80 -9.12
C VAL A 386 -8.08 -15.15 -10.02
N TRP A 387 -7.06 -15.81 -9.48
CA TRP A 387 -5.91 -16.32 -10.24
C TRP A 387 -6.27 -17.55 -11.08
N GLY A 388 -7.19 -18.39 -10.61
CA GLY A 388 -7.52 -19.63 -11.30
C GLY A 388 -6.34 -20.60 -11.38
N ARG A 389 -6.36 -21.48 -12.40
CA ARG A 389 -5.45 -22.64 -12.48
C ARG A 389 -5.00 -22.97 -13.90
N ARG A 390 -4.77 -21.97 -14.76
CA ARG A 390 -4.27 -22.18 -16.12
C ARG A 390 -2.75 -22.46 -16.07
N PRO A 391 -2.28 -23.67 -16.43
CA PRO A 391 -0.85 -23.95 -16.54
C PRO A 391 -0.33 -23.43 -17.89
N GLU A 392 0.91 -22.92 -17.89
CA GLU A 392 1.67 -22.58 -19.09
C GLU A 392 3.10 -23.13 -18.93
N VAL A 393 3.70 -23.63 -20.01
CA VAL A 393 5.05 -24.24 -19.99
C VAL A 393 6.08 -23.22 -20.49
N ILE A 394 7.05 -22.89 -19.64
CA ILE A 394 8.08 -21.87 -19.91
C ILE A 394 9.44 -22.52 -19.70
N GLY A 395 10.01 -23.05 -20.79
CA GLY A 395 11.22 -23.86 -20.75
C GLY A 395 10.96 -25.20 -20.07
N ALA A 396 11.67 -25.50 -18.98
CA ALA A 396 11.48 -26.71 -18.19
C ALA A 396 10.42 -26.57 -17.07
N THR A 397 9.90 -25.36 -16.84
CA THR A 397 9.00 -25.05 -15.71
C THR A 397 7.56 -24.91 -16.19
N THR A 398 6.61 -25.55 -15.50
CA THR A 398 5.18 -25.23 -15.62
C THR A 398 4.84 -24.16 -14.60
N VAL A 399 4.34 -23.01 -15.05
CA VAL A 399 3.86 -21.92 -14.19
C VAL A 399 2.35 -21.82 -14.26
N TYR A 400 1.73 -21.19 -13.25
CA TYR A 400 0.29 -20.91 -13.25
C TYR A 400 0.03 -19.41 -13.42
N ILE A 401 -0.82 -19.04 -14.37
CA ILE A 401 -1.09 -17.63 -14.71
C ILE A 401 -2.54 -17.18 -14.40
N PRO A 402 -2.75 -15.89 -14.08
CA PRO A 402 -4.08 -15.31 -13.91
C PRO A 402 -4.77 -14.93 -15.23
N TRP A 403 -4.03 -14.83 -16.33
CA TRP A 403 -4.51 -14.30 -17.62
C TRP A 403 -5.13 -15.38 -18.52
N ALA A 404 -5.85 -14.93 -19.57
CA ALA A 404 -6.55 -15.82 -20.48
C ALA A 404 -5.60 -16.65 -21.37
N THR A 405 -4.38 -16.14 -21.58
CA THR A 405 -3.23 -16.73 -22.29
C THR A 405 -1.95 -16.16 -21.67
N LEU A 406 -0.82 -16.85 -21.80
CA LEU A 406 0.48 -16.27 -21.43
C LEU A 406 0.73 -14.93 -22.14
N LEU A 407 1.11 -13.90 -21.37
CA LEU A 407 1.39 -12.57 -21.88
C LEU A 407 2.87 -12.41 -22.25
N ASN A 408 3.14 -11.57 -23.26
CA ASN A 408 4.50 -11.15 -23.57
C ASN A 408 5.06 -10.24 -22.46
N VAL A 409 6.38 -10.29 -22.23
CA VAL A 409 7.05 -9.25 -21.42
C VAL A 409 6.74 -7.87 -22.02
N GLY A 410 6.39 -6.90 -21.17
CA GLY A 410 5.89 -5.59 -21.61
C GLY A 410 4.38 -5.48 -21.81
N GLN A 411 3.61 -6.57 -21.68
CA GLN A 411 2.14 -6.53 -21.61
C GLN A 411 1.60 -6.53 -20.16
N PHE A 412 2.51 -6.67 -19.18
CA PHE A 412 2.29 -6.68 -17.74
C PHE A 412 3.56 -6.17 -17.05
N ASN A 413 3.46 -5.57 -15.85
CA ASN A 413 4.62 -4.89 -15.24
C ASN A 413 5.59 -5.85 -14.53
N TRP A 414 6.31 -6.67 -15.28
CA TRP A 414 7.28 -7.66 -14.79
C TRP A 414 8.57 -7.60 -15.62
N ARG A 415 9.74 -7.67 -14.97
CA ARG A 415 11.06 -7.36 -15.57
C ARG A 415 11.08 -5.97 -16.27
N ASN A 416 10.44 -5.00 -15.63
CA ASN A 416 10.47 -3.56 -15.94
C ASN A 416 11.46 -2.78 -15.04
N GLY A 417 12.43 -3.44 -14.41
CA GLY A 417 13.35 -2.83 -13.44
C GLY A 417 14.76 -3.40 -13.54
N HIS A 418 15.51 -3.36 -12.44
CA HIS A 418 16.89 -3.85 -12.37
C HIS A 418 17.04 -5.35 -12.68
N GLY A 419 17.28 -5.67 -13.96
CA GLY A 419 17.57 -7.01 -14.44
C GLY A 419 17.45 -7.11 -15.96
N THR A 420 18.57 -7.11 -16.67
CA THR A 420 18.61 -7.21 -18.13
C THR A 420 18.23 -8.58 -18.68
N THR A 421 18.11 -9.60 -17.83
CA THR A 421 17.88 -11.00 -18.19
C THR A 421 16.48 -11.50 -17.79
N CYS A 422 15.61 -11.65 -18.78
CA CYS A 422 14.43 -12.50 -18.70
C CYS A 422 14.75 -13.94 -19.17
N ASN A 423 13.92 -14.89 -18.76
CA ASN A 423 13.99 -16.26 -19.25
C ASN A 423 13.66 -16.27 -20.77
N PRO A 424 14.55 -16.72 -21.66
CA PRO A 424 14.36 -16.65 -23.11
C PRO A 424 13.21 -17.55 -23.63
N ALA A 425 12.66 -18.43 -22.79
CA ALA A 425 11.44 -19.17 -23.10
C ALA A 425 10.14 -18.40 -22.78
N TRP A 426 10.22 -17.23 -22.13
CA TRP A 426 9.05 -16.38 -21.90
C TRP A 426 8.75 -15.55 -23.15
N PRO A 427 7.50 -15.54 -23.68
CA PRO A 427 7.13 -14.77 -24.86
C PRO A 427 7.51 -13.27 -24.77
N GLY A 428 8.04 -12.71 -25.85
CA GLY A 428 8.48 -11.31 -25.89
C GLY A 428 9.69 -10.96 -25.03
N CYS A 429 10.35 -11.93 -24.39
CA CYS A 429 11.63 -11.71 -23.72
C CYS A 429 12.70 -11.22 -24.71
N VAL A 430 13.37 -10.11 -24.38
CA VAL A 430 14.49 -9.56 -25.16
C VAL A 430 15.60 -9.22 -24.17
N ASN A 431 16.80 -9.78 -24.35
CA ASN A 431 17.95 -9.47 -23.47
C ASN A 431 18.94 -8.57 -24.24
N PRO A 432 19.34 -7.38 -23.72
CA PRO A 432 18.93 -6.79 -22.45
C PRO A 432 17.48 -6.28 -22.46
N GLN A 433 16.73 -6.65 -21.42
CA GLN A 433 15.33 -6.23 -21.27
C GLN A 433 15.26 -4.72 -21.02
N ARG A 434 14.39 -4.05 -21.78
CA ARG A 434 14.19 -2.60 -21.68
C ARG A 434 13.01 -2.32 -20.75
N TYR A 435 13.12 -1.23 -20.00
CA TYR A 435 11.97 -0.55 -19.42
C TYR A 435 10.92 -0.29 -20.52
N PHE A 436 9.68 -0.65 -20.22
CA PHE A 436 8.50 -0.46 -21.05
C PHE A 436 7.41 0.38 -20.37
N TYR A 437 7.55 0.63 -19.06
CA TYR A 437 6.87 1.71 -18.34
C TYR A 437 7.88 2.49 -17.51
N VAL A 438 7.91 3.81 -17.66
CA VAL A 438 8.66 4.72 -16.78
C VAL A 438 7.81 5.97 -16.63
N PHE A 439 7.27 6.22 -15.44
CA PHE A 439 6.48 7.43 -15.20
C PHE A 439 6.55 7.89 -13.73
N PRO A 440 6.86 9.18 -13.46
CA PRO A 440 7.30 10.20 -14.41
C PRO A 440 8.73 9.92 -14.92
N THR A 441 9.05 10.31 -16.16
CA THR A 441 10.40 10.17 -16.72
C THR A 441 11.35 11.31 -16.32
N ILE A 442 10.82 12.38 -15.75
CA ILE A 442 11.50 13.65 -15.46
C ILE A 442 11.54 13.86 -13.95
N ARG A 443 12.70 14.25 -13.42
CA ARG A 443 12.93 14.68 -12.05
C ARG A 443 12.59 16.18 -11.89
N PRO A 444 12.30 16.68 -10.68
CA PRO A 444 12.08 18.11 -10.42
C PRO A 444 13.27 19.03 -10.75
N ASP A 445 14.47 18.48 -10.89
CA ASP A 445 15.67 19.18 -11.37
C ASP A 445 15.71 19.32 -12.92
N GLY A 446 14.71 18.78 -13.64
CA GLY A 446 14.59 18.77 -15.09
C GLY A 446 15.33 17.62 -15.79
N GLN A 447 16.06 16.77 -15.06
CA GLN A 447 16.81 15.64 -15.64
C GLN A 447 15.96 14.39 -15.81
N GLY A 448 16.44 13.44 -16.62
CA GLY A 448 15.80 12.13 -16.79
C GLY A 448 15.93 11.23 -15.55
N HIS A 449 15.03 10.25 -15.44
CA HIS A 449 15.09 9.15 -14.47
C HIS A 449 16.51 8.54 -14.36
N LEU A 450 16.97 8.33 -13.13
CA LEU A 450 18.24 7.67 -12.82
C LEU A 450 17.97 6.52 -11.81
N PRO A 451 17.96 5.25 -12.27
CA PRO A 451 17.59 4.10 -11.43
C PRO A 451 18.45 3.91 -10.17
N ALA A 452 19.69 4.42 -10.18
CA ALA A 452 20.62 4.33 -9.05
C ALA A 452 20.08 4.95 -7.76
N ASP A 453 19.12 5.89 -7.84
CA ASP A 453 18.74 6.71 -6.69
C ASP A 453 17.26 6.58 -6.29
N ASP A 454 16.35 6.41 -7.26
CA ASP A 454 14.91 6.24 -7.04
C ASP A 454 14.25 5.56 -8.27
N ASP A 455 14.15 4.22 -8.25
CA ASP A 455 13.54 3.41 -9.33
C ASP A 455 11.99 3.33 -9.19
N THR A 456 11.35 4.17 -8.34
CA THR A 456 9.88 4.23 -8.27
C THR A 456 9.20 4.50 -9.63
N PRO A 457 9.78 5.21 -10.62
CA PRO A 457 9.15 5.37 -11.94
C PRO A 457 8.87 4.07 -12.68
N ALA A 458 9.61 3.00 -12.38
CA ALA A 458 9.44 1.66 -12.94
C ALA A 458 8.21 0.91 -12.40
N ILE A 459 7.73 1.29 -11.22
CA ILE A 459 6.50 0.74 -10.63
C ILE A 459 5.31 1.46 -11.27
N ALA A 460 4.40 0.70 -11.86
CA ALA A 460 3.24 1.25 -12.53
C ALA A 460 2.18 1.72 -11.53
N ALA A 461 1.44 2.77 -11.88
CA ALA A 461 0.15 2.99 -11.23
C ALA A 461 -0.81 1.82 -11.60
N PRO A 462 -1.78 1.45 -10.74
CA PRO A 462 -2.59 0.26 -11.00
C PRO A 462 -3.50 0.40 -12.23
N GLY A 463 -3.60 -0.67 -13.03
CA GLY A 463 -4.40 -0.76 -14.25
C GLY A 463 -3.71 -0.27 -15.53
N ARG A 464 -2.46 0.20 -15.47
CA ARG A 464 -1.75 0.74 -16.64
C ARG A 464 -1.44 -0.30 -17.70
N PHE A 465 -1.45 -1.58 -17.35
CA PHE A 465 -1.30 -2.70 -18.27
C PHE A 465 -2.67 -3.31 -18.59
N PRO A 466 -3.32 -2.91 -19.71
CA PRO A 466 -4.69 -3.33 -20.03
C PRO A 466 -4.83 -4.85 -20.26
N LEU A 467 -3.71 -5.56 -20.46
CA LEU A 467 -3.66 -7.01 -20.62
C LEU A 467 -3.33 -7.75 -19.31
N ASP A 468 -2.73 -7.10 -18.31
CA ASP A 468 -2.56 -7.66 -16.96
C ASP A 468 -3.88 -7.59 -16.17
N VAL A 469 -4.91 -8.20 -16.76
CA VAL A 469 -6.23 -8.37 -16.17
C VAL A 469 -6.57 -9.85 -16.11
N THR A 470 -7.01 -10.28 -14.94
CA THR A 470 -7.47 -11.66 -14.66
C THR A 470 -8.44 -12.16 -15.74
N ALA A 471 -8.28 -13.42 -16.16
CA ALA A 471 -9.20 -14.13 -17.05
C ALA A 471 -10.55 -14.36 -16.37
N ILE A 472 -10.48 -14.74 -15.09
CA ILE A 472 -11.64 -14.88 -14.22
C ILE A 472 -12.24 -13.50 -14.01
N LYS A 473 -13.55 -13.42 -14.24
CA LYS A 473 -14.33 -12.19 -14.08
C LYS A 473 -15.26 -12.30 -12.89
N SER A 474 -15.50 -11.18 -12.25
CA SER A 474 -16.64 -10.97 -11.36
C SER A 474 -17.96 -11.10 -12.13
N ALA A 475 -19.09 -11.25 -11.44
CA ALA A 475 -20.42 -11.34 -12.04
C ALA A 475 -20.79 -10.14 -12.94
N GLY A 476 -20.16 -8.97 -12.73
CA GLY A 476 -20.30 -7.78 -13.59
C GLY A 476 -19.47 -7.79 -14.88
N GLY A 477 -18.68 -8.85 -15.15
CA GLY A 477 -17.81 -8.96 -16.33
C GLY A 477 -16.40 -8.36 -16.17
N ASP A 478 -16.17 -7.55 -15.13
CA ASP A 478 -14.85 -7.02 -14.79
C ASP A 478 -13.88 -8.07 -14.25
N GLY A 479 -12.59 -7.89 -14.53
CA GLY A 479 -11.50 -8.57 -13.83
C GLY A 479 -10.64 -7.59 -13.03
N TRP A 480 -9.93 -8.15 -12.06
CA TRP A 480 -8.85 -7.53 -11.28
C TRP A 480 -7.59 -7.32 -12.13
N TYR A 481 -6.95 -6.17 -11.96
CA TYR A 481 -5.71 -5.76 -12.64
C TYR A 481 -4.47 -6.03 -11.78
N ASP A 482 -3.30 -6.12 -12.41
CA ASP A 482 -1.98 -6.14 -11.77
C ASP A 482 -1.82 -7.27 -10.74
N ILE A 483 -2.44 -8.44 -10.99
CA ILE A 483 -2.30 -9.63 -10.14
C ILE A 483 -1.17 -10.53 -10.63
N GLY A 484 -0.84 -10.51 -11.93
CA GLY A 484 0.26 -11.29 -12.48
C GLY A 484 1.61 -10.57 -12.45
N GLY A 485 1.61 -9.24 -12.45
CA GLY A 485 2.77 -8.35 -12.40
C GLY A 485 2.57 -7.14 -11.47
N ASN A 486 3.44 -6.13 -11.63
CA ASN A 486 3.59 -4.92 -10.80
C ASN A 486 4.26 -5.16 -9.45
N LEU A 487 3.56 -5.66 -8.43
CA LEU A 487 4.14 -6.08 -7.16
C LEU A 487 3.71 -7.51 -6.82
N MET A 488 4.42 -8.14 -5.90
CA MET A 488 3.92 -9.34 -5.23
C MET A 488 2.98 -8.91 -4.09
N GLU A 489 1.86 -9.59 -3.92
CA GLU A 489 0.83 -9.24 -2.96
C GLU A 489 1.06 -9.91 -1.61
N ALA A 490 0.97 -9.15 -0.52
CA ALA A 490 0.92 -9.67 0.84
C ALA A 490 -0.49 -10.25 1.15
N ALA A 491 -0.63 -11.57 1.02
CA ALA A 491 -1.88 -12.29 1.24
C ALA A 491 -1.96 -12.87 2.66
N TRP A 492 -3.02 -12.56 3.41
CA TRP A 492 -3.21 -13.06 4.78
C TRP A 492 -3.76 -14.51 4.78
N PRO A 493 -3.12 -15.47 5.46
CA PRO A 493 -3.57 -16.85 5.46
C PRO A 493 -4.94 -17.04 6.14
N THR A 494 -5.71 -18.00 5.64
CA THR A 494 -6.99 -18.39 6.26
C THR A 494 -6.80 -19.21 7.54
N SER A 495 -5.63 -19.84 7.70
CA SER A 495 -5.30 -20.77 8.78
C SER A 495 -3.85 -20.58 9.27
N GLN A 496 -3.57 -19.45 9.92
CA GLN A 496 -2.22 -19.08 10.39
C GLN A 496 -1.51 -20.14 11.27
N GLY A 497 -2.25 -21.00 11.97
CA GLY A 497 -1.68 -22.10 12.76
C GLY A 497 -1.36 -23.38 11.98
N ALA A 498 -1.71 -23.46 10.69
CA ALA A 498 -1.48 -24.63 9.84
C ALA A 498 -0.33 -24.46 8.83
N ILE A 499 0.06 -23.22 8.55
CA ILE A 499 1.23 -22.90 7.71
C ILE A 499 2.54 -23.09 8.49
N ASN A 500 3.61 -23.48 7.80
CA ASN A 500 4.94 -23.64 8.40
C ASN A 500 5.93 -22.64 7.77
N PRO A 501 6.34 -21.57 8.46
CA PRO A 501 7.29 -20.57 7.95
C PRO A 501 8.73 -21.09 7.87
N GLY A 502 9.02 -22.30 8.35
CA GLY A 502 10.35 -22.92 8.30
C GLY A 502 11.21 -22.65 9.54
N ALA A 503 12.42 -23.21 9.53
CA ALA A 503 13.32 -23.15 10.70
C ALA A 503 13.93 -21.75 10.93
N SER A 504 14.22 -21.00 9.86
CA SER A 504 14.81 -19.66 9.91
C SER A 504 13.76 -18.54 10.03
N GLN A 505 12.64 -18.80 10.70
CA GLN A 505 11.60 -17.78 10.91
C GLN A 505 12.07 -16.67 11.87
N VAL A 506 11.62 -15.45 11.62
CA VAL A 506 11.84 -14.32 12.53
C VAL A 506 10.84 -14.40 13.70
N THR A 507 11.34 -14.32 14.93
CA THR A 507 10.54 -14.43 16.18
C THR A 507 10.72 -13.25 17.12
N ASP A 508 11.02 -12.08 16.57
CA ASP A 508 11.14 -10.81 17.29
C ASP A 508 10.94 -9.63 16.33
N VAL A 509 10.76 -8.44 16.88
CA VAL A 509 10.81 -7.17 16.11
C VAL A 509 11.94 -6.32 16.69
N CYS A 510 13.10 -6.40 16.06
CA CYS A 510 14.30 -5.64 16.43
C CYS A 510 14.36 -4.32 15.65
N ASP A 511 14.10 -3.20 16.34
CA ASP A 511 14.22 -1.86 15.78
C ASP A 511 15.68 -1.41 15.77
N VAL A 512 16.38 -1.73 14.69
CA VAL A 512 17.78 -1.32 14.44
C VAL A 512 17.94 0.16 14.08
N THR A 513 16.86 0.95 14.04
CA THR A 513 16.92 2.39 13.76
C THR A 513 17.16 3.25 15.01
N ALA A 514 17.11 2.64 16.19
CA ALA A 514 17.39 3.28 17.48
C ALA A 514 18.37 2.45 18.32
N GLY A 515 19.24 3.14 19.06
CA GLY A 515 20.00 2.51 20.15
C GLY A 515 19.13 2.37 21.41
N PRO A 516 19.26 1.29 22.20
CA PRO A 516 18.43 1.05 23.38
C PRO A 516 18.62 2.14 24.45
N GLY A 517 17.53 2.81 24.80
CA GLY A 517 17.47 3.79 25.87
C GLY A 517 17.50 3.16 27.27
N PHE A 518 17.51 4.01 28.30
CA PHE A 518 17.49 3.55 29.69
C PHE A 518 16.20 2.78 30.01
N GLY A 519 16.33 1.49 30.30
CA GLY A 519 15.20 0.59 30.59
C GLY A 519 14.56 -0.05 29.36
N GLU A 520 15.09 0.18 28.16
CA GLU A 520 14.70 -0.59 26.97
C GLU A 520 15.57 -1.85 26.84
N GLU A 521 14.99 -2.92 26.27
CA GLU A 521 15.70 -4.17 26.01
C GLU A 521 16.43 -4.10 24.66
N ALA A 522 17.69 -4.54 24.64
CA ALA A 522 18.53 -4.51 23.46
C ALA A 522 18.34 -5.77 22.59
N CYS A 523 18.45 -5.61 21.28
CA CYS A 523 18.46 -6.72 20.31
C CYS A 523 19.59 -6.56 19.31
N VAL A 524 19.87 -7.62 18.55
CA VAL A 524 20.81 -7.58 17.42
C VAL A 524 20.16 -8.27 16.22
N ARG A 525 20.07 -7.56 15.08
CA ARG A 525 19.59 -8.13 13.81
C ARG A 525 20.64 -7.90 12.72
N ARG A 526 21.09 -8.99 12.08
CA ARG A 526 22.08 -8.97 10.98
C ARG A 526 23.35 -8.17 11.34
N GLY A 527 23.80 -8.28 12.59
CA GLY A 527 24.96 -7.56 13.13
C GLY A 527 24.69 -6.13 13.62
N ASN A 528 23.52 -5.54 13.33
CA ASN A 528 23.14 -4.21 13.79
C ASN A 528 22.51 -4.30 15.19
N ASN A 529 22.97 -3.46 16.12
CA ASN A 529 22.34 -3.29 17.43
C ASN A 529 21.03 -2.50 17.28
N GLY A 530 19.99 -2.89 18.01
CA GLY A 530 18.70 -2.22 18.00
C GLY A 530 17.96 -2.33 19.32
N VAL A 531 16.68 -1.96 19.31
CA VAL A 531 15.77 -2.07 20.46
C VAL A 531 14.71 -3.13 20.22
N LEU A 532 14.51 -4.03 21.19
CA LEU A 532 13.51 -5.08 21.12
C LEU A 532 12.11 -4.48 21.29
N ARG A 533 11.33 -4.42 20.20
CA ARG A 533 9.95 -3.90 20.21
C ARG A 533 8.93 -4.99 20.54
N TYR A 534 9.23 -6.24 20.17
CA TYR A 534 8.44 -7.44 20.45
C TYR A 534 9.35 -8.68 20.43
N ALA A 535 8.99 -9.73 21.18
CA ALA A 535 9.60 -11.06 21.12
C ALA A 535 8.53 -12.14 21.25
N GLY A 536 8.56 -13.15 20.39
CA GLY A 536 7.54 -14.19 20.28
C GLY A 536 7.31 -14.65 18.84
N PRO A 537 6.42 -15.63 18.61
CA PRO A 537 6.02 -16.00 17.26
C PRO A 537 5.42 -14.78 16.53
N LEU A 538 5.52 -14.74 15.20
CA LEU A 538 4.90 -13.71 14.38
C LEU A 538 3.82 -14.31 13.46
N PRO A 539 2.69 -13.61 13.23
CA PRO A 539 1.77 -13.94 12.15
C PRO A 539 2.51 -13.77 10.82
N HIS A 540 2.27 -14.68 9.89
CA HIS A 540 2.90 -14.66 8.57
C HIS A 540 1.87 -14.38 7.47
N VAL A 541 2.27 -13.60 6.47
CA VAL A 541 1.61 -13.48 5.17
C VAL A 541 2.26 -14.41 4.15
N ALA A 542 1.49 -14.86 3.17
CA ALA A 542 2.04 -15.46 1.96
C ALA A 542 2.25 -14.37 0.90
N LEU A 543 3.27 -14.53 0.06
CA LEU A 543 3.46 -13.71 -1.13
C LEU A 543 2.82 -14.39 -2.34
N VAL A 544 2.05 -13.61 -3.11
CA VAL A 544 1.35 -14.06 -4.32
C VAL A 544 1.56 -13.03 -5.43
N GLY A 545 2.16 -13.42 -6.56
CA GLY A 545 2.33 -12.54 -7.72
C GLY A 545 3.74 -12.54 -8.30
N SER A 546 4.01 -11.49 -9.08
CA SER A 546 5.34 -11.21 -9.62
C SER A 546 5.61 -9.70 -9.60
N SER A 547 6.83 -9.27 -9.25
CA SER A 547 7.17 -7.85 -9.18
C SER A 547 7.75 -7.30 -10.48
N PHE A 548 7.75 -5.97 -10.59
CA PHE A 548 8.37 -5.21 -11.68
C PHE A 548 9.86 -5.55 -11.86
N GLU A 549 10.62 -5.80 -10.81
CA GLU A 549 12.02 -6.23 -10.92
C GLU A 549 12.17 -7.70 -11.39
N GLY A 550 11.06 -8.44 -11.53
CA GLY A 550 11.04 -9.80 -12.09
C GLY A 550 10.98 -10.93 -11.07
N HIS A 551 10.97 -10.62 -9.77
CA HIS A 551 10.84 -11.64 -8.73
C HIS A 551 9.42 -12.26 -8.81
N SER A 552 9.28 -13.56 -8.54
CA SER A 552 7.95 -14.18 -8.48
C SER A 552 7.82 -15.11 -7.29
N ARG A 553 6.82 -14.85 -6.45
CA ARG A 553 6.41 -15.68 -5.32
C ARG A 553 4.95 -16.00 -5.58
N ARG A 554 4.72 -17.14 -6.22
CA ARG A 554 3.42 -17.50 -6.79
C ARG A 554 2.66 -18.51 -5.96
N SER A 555 3.23 -19.03 -4.87
CA SER A 555 2.59 -20.07 -4.04
C SER A 555 2.03 -21.23 -4.89
N GLU A 556 2.71 -21.60 -5.98
CA GLU A 556 2.07 -22.28 -7.13
C GLU A 556 1.40 -23.60 -6.77
N ARG A 557 1.99 -24.37 -5.84
CA ARG A 557 1.42 -25.62 -5.34
C ARG A 557 0.08 -25.40 -4.63
N TYR A 558 -0.08 -24.29 -3.91
CA TYR A 558 -1.35 -23.90 -3.30
C TYR A 558 -2.35 -23.41 -4.35
N LEU A 559 -1.97 -22.46 -5.23
CA LEU A 559 -2.89 -21.91 -6.23
C LEU A 559 -3.41 -22.97 -7.22
N SER A 560 -2.53 -23.88 -7.67
CA SER A 560 -2.88 -24.96 -8.60
C SER A 560 -3.64 -26.15 -7.99
N ALA A 561 -3.58 -26.35 -6.66
CA ALA A 561 -4.17 -27.51 -6.00
C ALA A 561 -5.69 -27.62 -6.23
N ALA A 562 -6.20 -28.85 -6.36
CA ALA A 562 -7.61 -29.12 -6.64
C ALA A 562 -8.55 -28.58 -5.53
N ALA A 563 -8.21 -28.85 -4.27
CA ALA A 563 -8.87 -28.36 -3.06
C ALA A 563 -7.97 -27.33 -2.34
N PRO A 564 -8.53 -26.34 -1.61
CA PRO A 564 -7.73 -25.39 -0.84
C PRO A 564 -6.96 -26.12 0.27
N ASN A 565 -5.65 -25.86 0.35
CA ASN A 565 -4.79 -26.42 1.40
C ASN A 565 -3.54 -25.54 1.56
N GLU A 566 -3.52 -24.67 2.56
CA GLU A 566 -2.42 -23.72 2.78
C GLU A 566 -1.10 -24.38 3.21
N THR A 567 -1.10 -25.64 3.62
CA THR A 567 0.15 -26.41 3.85
C THR A 567 0.98 -26.63 2.58
N LEU A 568 0.43 -26.29 1.41
CA LEU A 568 1.13 -26.29 0.12
C LEU A 568 1.84 -24.96 -0.19
N ILE A 569 1.63 -23.91 0.61
CA ILE A 569 2.42 -22.67 0.53
C ILE A 569 3.82 -23.00 1.08
N VAL A 570 4.85 -22.72 0.29
CA VAL A 570 6.24 -23.04 0.67
C VAL A 570 6.79 -21.98 1.62
N ALA A 571 7.63 -22.39 2.58
CA ALA A 571 8.23 -21.49 3.58
C ALA A 571 8.94 -20.26 2.96
N GLY A 572 9.58 -20.42 1.79
CA GLY A 572 10.21 -19.31 1.06
C GLY A 572 9.24 -18.22 0.57
N ASP A 573 7.96 -18.56 0.39
CA ASP A 573 6.89 -17.65 -0.02
C ASP A 573 6.12 -17.07 1.19
N LEU A 574 6.38 -17.54 2.42
CA LEU A 574 5.86 -16.96 3.67
C LEU A 574 6.81 -15.88 4.22
N LYS A 575 6.27 -14.81 4.81
CA LYS A 575 7.02 -13.71 5.46
C LYS A 575 6.26 -13.22 6.70
N PRO A 576 6.92 -12.77 7.78
CA PRO A 576 6.23 -12.23 8.95
C PRO A 576 5.45 -10.96 8.59
N ALA A 577 4.38 -10.64 9.33
CA ALA A 577 3.54 -9.46 9.06
C ALA A 577 4.25 -8.11 9.35
N THR A 578 5.49 -8.15 9.84
CA THR A 578 6.40 -7.01 10.02
C THR A 578 7.47 -6.93 8.92
N PHE A 579 7.49 -7.86 7.96
CA PHE A 579 8.40 -7.84 6.82
C PHE A 579 8.19 -6.60 5.93
N GLN A 580 9.26 -6.16 5.27
CA GLN A 580 9.26 -5.00 4.38
C GLN A 580 10.12 -5.29 3.16
N TYR A 581 9.65 -4.95 1.97
CA TYR A 581 10.39 -5.16 0.72
C TYR A 581 9.85 -4.25 -0.39
N GLY A 582 10.72 -3.71 -1.24
CA GLY A 582 10.31 -2.85 -2.36
C GLY A 582 9.45 -3.54 -3.41
N LYS A 583 9.43 -4.88 -3.39
CA LYS A 583 8.76 -5.71 -4.40
C LYS A 583 7.42 -6.27 -3.91
N VAL A 584 6.92 -5.83 -2.74
CA VAL A 584 5.68 -6.33 -2.12
C VAL A 584 4.69 -5.18 -1.87
N GLY A 585 3.47 -5.33 -2.40
CA GLY A 585 2.30 -4.48 -2.14
C GLY A 585 1.17 -5.26 -1.45
N ALA A 586 -0.06 -4.74 -1.51
CA ALA A 586 -1.23 -5.40 -0.94
C ALA A 586 -2.56 -4.91 -1.51
N ARG A 587 -3.63 -5.66 -1.21
CA ARG A 587 -5.05 -5.32 -1.45
C ARG A 587 -5.90 -5.53 -0.19
N CYS A 588 -7.06 -4.88 -0.16
CA CYS A 588 -8.10 -5.18 0.81
C CYS A 588 -9.17 -6.09 0.20
N ALA A 589 -9.81 -6.88 1.07
CA ALA A 589 -11.07 -7.55 0.79
C ALA A 589 -12.14 -7.12 1.81
N ARG A 590 -13.41 -7.10 1.41
CA ARG A 590 -14.57 -6.71 2.24
C ARG A 590 -15.66 -7.79 2.14
#